data_AF-A0A8J6Y3J4-F1
#
_entry.id   AF-A0A8J6Y3J4-F1
#
_cell.length_a   1.000
_cell.length_b   1.000
_cell.length_c   1.000
_cell.angle_alpha   90.00
_cell.angle_beta   90.00
_cell.angle_gamma   90.00
#
_symmetry.space_group_name_H-M   'P 1'
#
loop_
_entity.id
_entity.type
_entity.pdbx_description
1 polymer ?
#
loop_
_entity_poly.entity_id
_entity_poly.type
_entity_poly.pdbx_seq_one_letter_code
_entity_poly.pdbx_strand_id
1 'polypeptide(L)'
;FMHPHDAARLGVAGEAKVAVVSGTGRIEASLELSDEVMPGVVSLPHGWGHHRPGTKLSVAEEHPGVSLNDLTDESVVDDLCGNAVLSGIPVRVEAV
;
A
#
# COMPACT_ATOMS: atom_id res chain seq x y z
N PHE A 1 0.35 7.59 -1.48
CA PHE A 1 0.41 8.62 -2.52
C PHE A 1 -0.43 8.23 -3.72
N MET A 2 -1.20 9.17 -4.26
CA MET A 2 -2.03 8.99 -5.46
C MET A 2 -2.04 10.28 -6.28
N HIS A 3 -2.15 10.16 -7.60
CA HIS A 3 -2.33 11.31 -8.46
C HIS A 3 -3.69 12.01 -8.20
N PRO A 4 -3.76 13.35 -8.18
CA PRO A 4 -5.02 14.09 -7.96
C PRO A 4 -6.16 13.72 -8.93
N HIS A 5 -5.86 13.37 -10.18
CA HIS A 5 -6.87 12.92 -11.14
C HIS A 5 -7.57 11.62 -10.73
N ASP A 6 -6.84 10.66 -10.16
CA ASP A 6 -7.45 9.42 -9.69
C ASP A 6 -8.29 9.66 -8.44
N ALA A 7 -7.81 10.52 -7.54
CA ALA A 7 -8.58 10.92 -6.37
C ALA A 7 -9.91 11.60 -6.76
N ALA A 8 -9.87 12.51 -7.74
CA ALA A 8 -11.07 13.13 -8.29
C ALA A 8 -12.03 12.11 -8.94
N ARG A 9 -11.49 11.15 -9.70
CA ARG A 9 -12.29 10.07 -10.32
C ARG A 9 -12.94 9.15 -9.28
N LEU A 10 -12.28 8.92 -8.16
CA LEU A 10 -12.77 8.10 -7.05
C LEU A 10 -13.62 8.90 -6.04
N GLY A 11 -13.69 10.24 -6.18
CA GLY A 11 -14.44 11.11 -5.26
C GLY A 11 -13.82 11.20 -3.87
N VAL A 12 -12.51 10.99 -3.72
CA VAL A 12 -11.79 11.03 -2.44
C VAL A 12 -10.94 12.30 -2.33
N ALA A 13 -10.91 12.88 -1.13
CA ALA A 13 -10.07 14.04 -0.82
C ALA A 13 -8.69 13.62 -0.29
N GLY A 14 -7.71 14.51 -0.37
CA GLY A 14 -6.44 14.34 0.34
C GLY A 14 -6.66 14.19 1.85
N GLU A 15 -5.72 13.52 2.52
CA GLU A 15 -5.73 13.16 3.95
C GLU A 15 -6.82 12.16 4.36
N ALA A 16 -7.77 11.83 3.48
CA ALA A 16 -8.80 10.83 3.74
C ALA A 16 -8.18 9.43 3.98
N LYS A 17 -8.89 8.62 4.76
CA LYS A 17 -8.60 7.18 4.82
C LYS A 17 -9.16 6.50 3.58
N VAL A 18 -8.33 5.68 2.95
CA VAL A 18 -8.71 4.85 1.81
C VAL A 18 -8.32 3.40 2.07
N ALA A 19 -9.12 2.48 1.55
CA ALA A 19 -8.77 1.09 1.53
C ALA A 19 -8.05 0.75 0.24
N VAL A 20 -6.94 0.03 0.35
CA VAL A 20 -6.20 -0.53 -0.78
C VAL A 20 -6.38 -2.04 -0.73
N VAL A 21 -6.85 -2.61 -1.83
CA VAL A 21 -7.22 -4.03 -1.92
C VAL A 21 -6.46 -4.66 -3.08
N SER A 22 -5.77 -5.77 -2.82
CA SER A 22 -5.12 -6.61 -3.83
C SER A 22 -5.84 -7.98 -3.92
N GLY A 23 -5.29 -8.90 -4.71
CA GLY A 23 -5.75 -10.29 -4.72
C GLY A 23 -5.49 -11.04 -3.40
N THR A 24 -4.56 -10.55 -2.56
CA THR A 24 -4.13 -11.25 -1.34
C THR A 24 -4.62 -10.60 -0.05
N GLY A 25 -4.95 -9.31 -0.07
CA GLY A 25 -5.37 -8.64 1.16
C GLY A 25 -5.95 -7.25 0.98
N ARG A 26 -6.22 -6.63 2.13
CA ARG A 26 -6.79 -5.29 2.26
C ARG A 26 -6.09 -4.56 3.40
N ILE A 27 -5.69 -3.32 3.15
CA ILE A 27 -5.15 -2.41 4.18
C ILE A 27 -5.87 -1.06 4.12
N GLU A 28 -5.84 -0.30 5.21
CA GLU A 28 -6.36 1.06 5.27
C GLU A 28 -5.23 2.08 5.49
N ALA A 29 -5.02 2.96 4.52
CA ALA A 29 -3.93 3.93 4.53
C ALA A 29 -4.47 5.36 4.47
N SER A 30 -3.71 6.31 4.99
CA SER A 30 -4.00 7.73 4.80
C SER A 30 -3.57 8.15 3.39
N LEU A 31 -4.43 8.87 2.68
CA LEU A 31 -4.19 9.33 1.32
C LEU A 31 -3.38 10.62 1.32
N GLU A 32 -2.27 10.61 0.60
CA GLU A 32 -1.54 11.83 0.25
C GLU A 32 -1.61 12.00 -1.27
N LEU A 33 -1.95 13.20 -1.73
CA LEU A 33 -2.03 13.51 -3.15
C LEU A 33 -0.70 14.08 -3.63
N SER A 34 -0.21 13.59 -4.77
CA SER A 34 1.01 14.09 -5.39
C SER A 34 0.91 13.91 -6.90
N ASP A 35 1.20 14.96 -7.65
CA ASP A 35 1.27 14.94 -9.11
C ASP A 35 2.60 14.35 -9.64
N GLU A 36 3.54 14.04 -8.75
CA GLU A 36 4.76 13.28 -9.06
C GLU A 36 4.47 11.78 -9.26
N VAL A 37 3.32 11.28 -8.78
CA VAL A 37 2.86 9.90 -9.02
C VAL A 37 2.09 9.85 -10.33
N MET A 38 2.44 8.91 -11.21
CA MET A 38 1.72 8.73 -12.48
C MET A 38 0.23 8.39 -12.27
N PRO A 39 -0.68 8.94 -13.10
CA PRO A 39 -2.08 8.52 -13.09
C PRO A 39 -2.24 7.00 -13.28
N GLY A 40 -3.16 6.40 -12.53
CA GLY A 40 -3.40 4.96 -12.47
C GLY A 40 -2.46 4.19 -11.53
N VAL A 41 -1.52 4.86 -10.87
CA VAL A 41 -0.57 4.27 -9.93
C VAL A 41 -0.81 4.82 -8.53
N VAL A 42 -0.63 3.95 -7.53
CA VAL A 42 -0.48 4.36 -6.14
C VAL A 42 0.89 3.94 -5.63
N SER A 43 1.47 4.76 -4.76
CA SER A 43 2.73 4.47 -4.09
C SER A 43 2.52 4.45 -2.59
N LEU A 44 3.04 3.41 -1.92
CA LEU A 44 2.99 3.23 -0.48
C LEU A 44 4.42 2.94 0.02
N PRO A 45 4.94 3.71 1.00
CA PRO A 45 6.25 3.45 1.55
C PRO A 45 6.37 2.04 2.15
N HIS A 46 7.48 1.37 1.89
CA HIS A 46 7.78 0.07 2.48
C HIS A 46 8.28 0.22 3.93
N GLY A 47 8.30 -0.90 4.67
CA GLY A 47 8.98 -0.99 5.96
C GLY A 47 8.10 -0.77 7.17
N TRP A 48 6.78 -0.86 7.03
CA TRP A 48 5.80 -0.72 8.11
C TRP A 48 5.11 -2.06 8.43
N GLY A 49 4.22 -2.05 9.43
CA GLY A 49 3.51 -3.23 9.95
C GLY A 49 4.11 -3.76 11.26
N HIS A 50 4.59 -2.86 12.12
CA HIS A 50 5.33 -3.23 13.34
C HIS A 50 4.46 -3.56 14.56
N HIS A 51 3.14 -3.68 14.39
CA HIS A 51 2.23 -4.10 15.46
C HIS A 51 2.10 -5.63 15.57
N ARG A 52 2.91 -6.40 14.83
CA ARG A 52 2.81 -7.86 14.78
C ARG A 52 3.40 -8.51 16.04
N PRO A 53 2.83 -9.64 16.52
CA PRO A 53 3.36 -10.37 17.67
C PRO A 53 4.84 -10.74 17.49
N GLY A 54 5.62 -10.54 18.55
CA GLY A 54 7.05 -10.86 18.56
C GLY A 54 7.96 -9.76 18.00
N THR A 55 7.40 -8.63 17.55
CA THR A 55 8.18 -7.40 17.35
C THR A 55 8.84 -7.00 18.68
N LYS A 56 10.06 -6.47 18.61
CA LYS A 56 10.87 -6.05 19.78
C LYS A 56 11.46 -4.66 19.54
N LEU A 57 10.67 -3.80 18.90
CA LEU A 57 11.07 -2.46 18.47
C LEU A 57 10.04 -1.47 19.01
N SER A 58 10.18 -1.08 20.28
CA SER A 58 9.16 -0.32 21.01
C SER A 58 8.70 0.95 20.28
N VAL A 59 9.64 1.73 19.74
CA VAL A 59 9.31 2.95 18.97
C VAL A 59 8.52 2.63 17.70
N ALA A 60 8.85 1.54 17.02
CA ALA A 60 8.15 1.14 15.80
C ALA A 60 6.76 0.57 16.10
N GLU A 61 6.60 -0.13 17.22
CA GLU A 61 5.30 -0.62 17.71
C GLU A 61 4.35 0.52 18.06
N GLU A 62 4.85 1.61 18.64
CA GLU A 62 4.06 2.83 18.92
C GLU A 62 3.60 3.54 17.64
N HIS A 63 4.32 3.33 16.53
CA HIS A 63 4.03 3.91 15.21
C HIS A 63 4.01 2.84 14.12
N PRO A 64 3.04 1.91 14.15
CA PRO A 64 3.19 0.65 13.42
C PRO A 64 2.98 0.79 11.91
N GLY A 65 2.28 1.83 11.45
CA GLY A 65 1.89 2.00 10.05
C GLY A 65 1.10 0.80 9.50
N VAL A 66 1.06 0.68 8.17
CA VAL A 66 0.43 -0.44 7.46
C VAL A 66 1.42 -1.10 6.51
N SER A 67 1.40 -2.43 6.43
CA SER A 67 2.41 -3.16 5.65
C SER A 67 1.98 -3.29 4.19
N LEU A 68 2.83 -2.84 3.26
CA LEU A 68 2.69 -3.15 1.83
C LEU A 68 2.64 -4.67 1.61
N ASN A 69 3.39 -5.44 2.41
CA ASN A 69 3.48 -6.89 2.28
C ASN A 69 2.14 -7.59 2.54
N ASP A 70 1.18 -6.94 3.21
CA ASP A 70 -0.18 -7.48 3.37
C ASP A 70 -1.00 -7.41 2.06
N LEU A 71 -0.46 -6.75 1.02
CA LEU A 71 -1.03 -6.68 -0.32
C LEU A 71 -0.25 -7.51 -1.36
N THR A 72 0.89 -8.06 -0.99
CA THR A 72 1.80 -8.76 -1.92
C THR A 72 1.53 -10.27 -1.88
N ASP A 73 1.60 -10.93 -3.03
CA ASP A 73 1.52 -12.39 -3.11
C ASP A 73 2.93 -12.99 -3.11
N GLU A 74 3.30 -13.67 -2.02
CA GLU A 74 4.61 -14.30 -1.89
C GLU A 74 4.86 -15.44 -2.88
N SER A 75 3.81 -15.98 -3.51
CA SER A 75 3.93 -17.06 -4.50
C SER A 75 4.26 -16.56 -5.90
N VAL A 76 4.14 -15.25 -6.15
CA VAL A 76 4.42 -14.65 -7.46
C VAL A 76 5.90 -14.27 -7.54
N VAL A 77 6.62 -15.02 -8.38
CA VAL A 77 8.05 -14.86 -8.62
C VAL A 77 8.35 -14.80 -10.12
N ASP A 78 9.50 -14.24 -10.48
CA ASP A 78 10.07 -14.40 -11.81
C ASP A 78 10.50 -15.86 -12.02
N ASP A 79 9.98 -16.53 -13.05
CA ASP A 79 10.20 -17.95 -13.28
C ASP A 79 11.68 -18.31 -13.55
N LEU A 80 12.47 -17.38 -14.10
CA LEU A 80 13.84 -17.65 -14.48
C LEU A 80 14.79 -17.58 -13.28
N CYS A 81 14.68 -16.55 -12.45
CA CYS A 81 15.59 -16.31 -11.34
C CYS A 81 15.01 -16.59 -9.94
N GLY A 82 13.70 -16.80 -9.84
CA GLY A 82 12.99 -16.98 -8.56
C GLY A 82 12.86 -15.69 -7.73
N ASN A 83 13.06 -14.52 -8.35
CA ASN A 83 12.97 -13.25 -7.64
C ASN A 83 11.51 -12.88 -7.35
N ALA A 84 11.22 -12.46 -6.11
CA ALA A 84 9.87 -12.06 -5.71
C ALA A 84 9.39 -10.79 -6.43
N VAL A 85 8.12 -10.78 -6.85
CA VAL A 85 7.47 -9.62 -7.46
C VAL A 85 6.87 -8.73 -6.36
N LEU A 86 7.62 -7.73 -5.92
CA LEU A 86 7.25 -6.84 -4.80
C LEU A 86 6.68 -5.48 -5.24
N SER A 87 6.59 -5.24 -6.55
CA SER A 87 6.15 -3.98 -7.17
C SER A 87 5.24 -4.25 -8.35
N GLY A 88 4.44 -3.26 -8.75
CA GLY A 88 3.48 -3.40 -9.86
C GLY A 88 2.29 -4.31 -9.51
N ILE A 89 2.00 -4.47 -8.21
CA ILE A 89 0.89 -5.26 -7.71
C ILE A 89 -0.43 -4.61 -8.14
N PRO A 90 -1.31 -5.31 -8.87
CA PRO A 90 -2.63 -4.79 -9.20
C PRO A 90 -3.46 -4.57 -7.93
N VAL A 91 -3.95 -3.34 -7.75
CA VAL A 91 -4.78 -2.97 -6.61
C VAL A 91 -6.02 -2.19 -7.03
N ARG A 92 -7.04 -2.22 -6.17
CA ARG A 92 -8.18 -1.33 -6.18
C ARG A 92 -8.09 -0.40 -4.97
N VAL A 93 -8.45 0.86 -5.18
CA VAL A 93 -8.58 1.84 -4.08
C VAL A 93 -10.04 2.20 -3.90
N GLU A 94 -10.49 2.21 -2.66
CA GLU A 94 -11.88 2.46 -2.26
C GLU A 94 -11.89 3.53 -1.15
N ALA A 95 -12.93 4.37 -1.15
CA ALA A 95 -13.24 5.20 0.01
C ALA A 95 -13.64 4.30 1.19
N VAL A 96 -13.26 4.69 2.41
CA VAL A 96 -13.68 4.03 3.66
C VAL A 96 -14.86 4.77 4.27
#